data_AF-A0A3S5FDX6-F1
#
_entry.id   AF-A0A3S5FDX6-F1
#
_cell.length_a   1.000
_cell.length_b   1.000
_cell.length_c   1.000
_cell.angle_alpha   90.00
_cell.angle_beta   90.00
_cell.angle_gamma   90.00
#
_symmetry.space_group_name_H-M   'P 1'
#
loop_
_entity.id
_entity.type
_entity.pdbx_description
1 polymer ?
#
loop_
_entity_poly.entity_id
_entity_poly.type
_entity_poly.pdbx_seq_one_letter_code
_entity_poly.pdbx_strand_id
1 'polypeptide(L)'
;MRYIDTDFSAQPTEPFRPLEQLMAVFPASSRSHVPPAWQDLMTDPNSPIIDFYPTDFKVDLNGKRFAWMGVALLPLVDELRLLRALDTRRHLLSTEEVERNIRGPDRLFVKEVHPVAGLLLALHKHAVDLKLTPEYFVPPGKHIKGGLLVPDDHSVLDSRLTQGISGRFWPDLCIAHMPGERVPSGVPTLLPDLPVSRVVSVCFADPAYPDKFVFPSKLLDKVSNSSRLIGLFFWPLLLNITFVIRCHAFRHSYYTDRNVTFI
;
A
#
# COMPACT_ATOMS: atom_id res chain seq x y z
N MET A 1 -38.48 -2.46 5.78
CA MET A 1 -37.01 -2.30 5.77
C MET A 1 -36.45 -3.57 5.12
N ARG A 2 -36.07 -3.51 3.84
CA ARG A 2 -35.47 -4.67 3.16
C ARG A 2 -34.00 -4.71 3.56
N TYR A 3 -33.60 -5.71 4.33
CA TYR A 3 -32.17 -6.00 4.50
C TYR A 3 -31.64 -6.46 3.15
N ILE A 4 -30.69 -5.70 2.61
CA ILE A 4 -29.93 -6.13 1.44
C ILE A 4 -28.93 -7.13 1.99
N ASP A 5 -29.11 -8.40 1.63
CA ASP A 5 -28.08 -9.41 1.81
C ASP A 5 -26.97 -9.10 0.82
N THR A 6 -25.94 -8.40 1.30
CA THR A 6 -24.72 -8.16 0.54
C THR A 6 -23.80 -9.35 0.77
N ASP A 7 -23.93 -10.37 -0.09
CA ASP A 7 -22.98 -11.48 -0.19
C ASP A 7 -21.62 -10.93 -0.65
N PHE A 8 -20.85 -10.38 0.29
CA PHE A 8 -19.46 -10.00 0.06
C PHE A 8 -18.70 -11.30 -0.20
N SER A 9 -18.35 -11.52 -1.47
CA SER A 9 -17.69 -12.75 -1.91
C SER A 9 -16.45 -13.03 -1.05
N ALA A 10 -16.43 -14.18 -0.39
CA ALA A 10 -15.30 -14.64 0.42
C ALA A 10 -14.11 -15.12 -0.42
N GLN A 11 -14.02 -14.72 -1.70
CA GLN A 11 -12.97 -15.18 -2.58
C GLN A 11 -11.67 -14.42 -2.25
N PRO A 12 -10.56 -15.14 -1.98
CA PRO A 12 -9.28 -14.50 -1.77
C PRO A 12 -8.83 -13.81 -3.06
N THR A 13 -8.44 -12.55 -2.95
CA THR A 13 -7.88 -11.76 -4.05
C THR A 13 -6.39 -11.56 -3.85
N GLU A 14 -5.70 -11.21 -4.93
CA GLU A 14 -4.27 -10.90 -4.91
C GLU A 14 -4.05 -9.47 -5.43
N PRO A 15 -3.06 -8.73 -4.90
CA PRO A 15 -2.73 -7.43 -5.45
C PRO A 15 -2.11 -7.57 -6.84
N PHE A 16 -2.41 -6.61 -7.72
CA PHE A 16 -1.68 -6.46 -8.98
C PHE A 16 -0.17 -6.34 -8.74
N ARG A 17 0.63 -6.83 -9.68
CA ARG A 17 2.06 -6.51 -9.69
C ARG A 17 2.27 -5.01 -9.97
N PRO A 18 3.40 -4.43 -9.54
CA PRO A 18 3.65 -3.00 -9.69
C PRO A 18 3.40 -2.47 -11.11
N LEU A 19 3.92 -3.15 -12.15
CA LEU A 19 3.77 -2.70 -13.52
C LEU A 19 2.37 -2.94 -14.09
N GLU A 20 1.68 -3.99 -13.64
CA GLU A 20 0.28 -4.27 -14.01
C GLU A 20 -0.63 -3.17 -13.47
N GLN A 21 -0.40 -2.78 -12.21
CA GLN A 21 -1.08 -1.64 -11.60
C GLN A 21 -0.81 -0.38 -12.41
N LEU A 22 0.45 -0.08 -12.80
CA LEU A 22 0.74 1.10 -13.63
C LEU A 22 -0.06 1.11 -14.93
N MET A 23 -0.19 -0.04 -15.60
CA MET A 23 -1.02 -0.16 -16.80
C MET A 23 -2.52 0.05 -16.52
N ALA A 24 -3.00 -0.27 -15.32
CA ALA A 24 -4.39 -0.04 -14.91
C ALA A 24 -4.68 1.42 -14.51
N VAL A 25 -3.69 2.18 -14.02
CA VAL A 25 -3.91 3.56 -13.51
C VAL A 25 -3.44 4.67 -14.45
N PHE A 26 -2.38 4.45 -15.24
CA PHE A 26 -1.79 5.54 -16.00
C PHE A 26 -2.53 5.84 -17.31
N PRO A 27 -2.65 7.13 -17.67
CA PRO A 27 -3.06 7.51 -19.02
C PRO A 27 -1.92 7.24 -20.02
N ALA A 28 -2.25 7.15 -21.30
CA ALA A 28 -1.27 6.96 -22.38
C ALA A 28 -0.16 8.04 -22.42
N SER A 29 -0.45 9.26 -21.95
CA SER A 29 0.54 10.35 -21.86
C SER A 29 1.67 10.07 -20.85
N SER A 30 1.45 9.18 -19.88
CA SER A 30 2.43 8.78 -18.87
C SER A 30 3.15 7.48 -19.21
N ARG A 31 3.03 6.97 -20.44
CA ARG A 31 3.60 5.69 -20.90
C ARG A 31 5.13 5.56 -20.71
N SER A 32 5.85 6.67 -20.58
CA SER A 32 7.30 6.65 -20.32
C SER A 32 7.71 5.94 -19.02
N HIS A 33 6.78 5.70 -18.10
CA HIS A 33 7.03 5.05 -16.81
C HIS A 33 6.79 3.52 -16.84
N VAL A 34 6.20 3.00 -17.92
CA VAL A 34 6.00 1.56 -18.13
C VAL A 34 7.05 1.00 -19.11
N PRO A 35 7.32 -0.31 -19.08
CA PRO A 35 8.28 -0.94 -20.00
C PRO A 35 8.02 -0.58 -21.46
N PRO A 36 9.05 -0.29 -22.27
CA PRO A 36 8.90 0.00 -23.69
C PRO A 36 8.06 -1.05 -24.42
N ALA A 37 8.20 -2.33 -24.04
CA ALA A 37 7.43 -3.44 -24.60
C ALA A 37 5.90 -3.28 -24.43
N TRP A 38 5.43 -2.55 -23.42
CA TRP A 38 4.01 -2.37 -23.11
C TRP A 38 3.45 -1.02 -23.56
N GLN A 39 4.30 -0.04 -23.89
CA GLN A 39 3.87 1.32 -24.22
C GLN A 39 2.90 1.38 -25.41
N ASP A 40 3.13 0.54 -26.42
CA ASP A 40 2.26 0.50 -27.61
C ASP A 40 0.85 0.01 -27.27
N LEU A 41 0.67 -0.78 -26.21
CA LEU A 41 -0.66 -1.22 -25.79
C LEU A 41 -1.55 -0.04 -25.37
N MET A 42 -0.95 1.09 -25.01
CA MET A 42 -1.65 2.32 -24.61
C MET A 42 -1.92 3.26 -25.77
N THR A 43 -1.28 3.08 -26.93
CA THR A 43 -1.31 4.07 -28.02
C THR A 43 -1.66 3.51 -29.40
N ASP A 44 -1.41 2.22 -29.65
CA ASP A 44 -1.77 1.57 -30.91
C ASP A 44 -3.29 1.42 -31.01
N PRO A 45 -3.95 2.00 -32.04
CA PRO A 45 -5.38 1.82 -32.28
C PRO A 45 -5.82 0.35 -32.41
N ASN A 46 -4.90 -0.55 -32.77
CA ASN A 46 -5.16 -1.98 -32.88
C ASN A 46 -4.92 -2.75 -31.56
N SER A 47 -4.51 -2.07 -30.48
CA SER A 47 -4.29 -2.71 -29.19
C SER A 47 -5.61 -3.27 -28.64
N PRO A 48 -5.61 -4.51 -28.08
CA PRO A 48 -6.81 -5.13 -27.51
C PRO A 48 -7.35 -4.44 -26.26
N ILE A 49 -6.60 -3.47 -25.72
CA ILE A 49 -6.92 -2.70 -24.52
C ILE A 49 -6.87 -1.18 -24.75
N ILE A 50 -6.88 -0.74 -26.02
CA ILE A 50 -6.77 0.70 -26.35
C ILE A 50 -7.91 1.53 -25.76
N ASP A 51 -9.09 0.93 -25.59
CA ASP A 51 -10.28 1.57 -25.05
C ASP A 51 -10.14 1.95 -23.57
N PHE A 52 -9.15 1.40 -22.85
CA PHE A 52 -8.82 1.83 -21.48
C PHE A 52 -8.14 3.20 -21.43
N TYR A 53 -7.63 3.70 -22.56
CA TYR A 53 -6.79 4.90 -22.62
C TYR A 53 -7.38 5.99 -23.54
N PRO A 54 -8.58 6.51 -23.24
CA PRO A 54 -9.16 7.60 -24.02
C PRO A 54 -8.28 8.86 -23.91
N THR A 55 -8.09 9.56 -25.02
CA THR A 55 -7.34 10.83 -25.04
C THR A 55 -8.11 11.98 -24.41
N ASP A 56 -9.44 11.88 -24.36
CA ASP A 56 -10.33 12.85 -23.72
C ASP A 56 -11.52 12.14 -23.06
N PHE A 57 -12.02 12.67 -21.95
CA PHE A 57 -13.14 12.10 -21.19
C PHE A 57 -13.98 13.19 -20.53
N LYS A 58 -15.25 12.88 -20.27
CA LYS A 58 -16.19 13.83 -19.68
C LYS A 58 -16.07 13.83 -18.16
N VAL A 59 -16.24 15.01 -17.56
CA VAL A 59 -16.36 15.17 -16.10
C VAL A 59 -17.77 15.63 -15.76
N ASP A 60 -18.50 14.81 -15.01
CA ASP A 60 -19.82 15.17 -14.50
C ASP A 60 -19.68 15.97 -13.20
N LEU A 61 -20.07 17.25 -13.24
CA LEU A 61 -20.01 18.11 -12.07
C LEU A 61 -21.08 17.77 -11.02
N ASN A 62 -22.20 17.13 -11.37
CA ASN A 62 -23.31 16.82 -10.45
C ASN A 62 -23.66 17.99 -9.48
N GLY A 63 -23.79 19.20 -10.03
CA GLY A 63 -24.10 20.42 -9.27
C GLY A 63 -22.92 21.04 -8.49
N LYS A 64 -21.70 20.52 -8.63
CA LYS A 64 -20.48 21.09 -8.03
C LYS A 64 -19.91 22.22 -8.88
N ARG A 65 -19.16 23.11 -8.23
CA ARG A 65 -18.64 24.35 -8.84
C ARG A 65 -17.35 24.15 -9.63
N PHE A 66 -16.51 23.19 -9.27
CA PHE A 66 -15.17 23.01 -9.86
C PHE A 66 -14.97 21.59 -10.38
N ALA A 67 -14.21 21.44 -11.47
CA ALA A 67 -14.00 20.15 -12.15
C ALA A 67 -13.39 19.06 -11.25
N TRP A 68 -12.48 19.43 -10.34
CA TRP A 68 -11.88 18.48 -9.38
C TRP A 68 -12.87 17.91 -8.36
N MET A 69 -14.07 18.51 -8.24
CA MET A 69 -15.16 17.99 -7.42
C MET A 69 -16.11 17.07 -8.21
N GLY A 70 -15.96 17.04 -9.53
CA GLY A 70 -16.79 16.23 -10.43
C GLY A 70 -16.31 14.78 -10.51
N VAL A 71 -17.11 13.95 -11.15
CA VAL A 71 -16.82 12.55 -11.41
C VAL A 71 -16.25 12.41 -12.82
N ALA A 72 -15.04 11.87 -12.93
CA ALA A 72 -14.44 11.51 -14.21
C ALA A 72 -15.14 10.28 -14.78
N LEU A 73 -15.73 10.40 -15.96
CA LEU A 73 -16.42 9.31 -16.65
C LEU A 73 -15.43 8.52 -17.51
N LEU A 74 -14.60 7.72 -16.84
CA LEU A 74 -13.67 6.78 -17.48
C LEU A 74 -14.28 5.38 -17.59
N PRO A 75 -13.95 4.61 -18.63
CA PRO A 75 -14.30 3.20 -18.68
C PRO A 75 -13.58 2.44 -17.56
N LEU A 76 -14.28 1.48 -16.95
CA LEU A 76 -13.65 0.58 -15.97
C LEU A 76 -12.72 -0.40 -16.68
N VAL A 77 -11.56 -0.66 -16.08
CA VAL A 77 -10.57 -1.61 -16.59
C VAL A 77 -11.04 -3.04 -16.30
N ASP A 78 -11.09 -3.87 -17.34
CA ASP A 78 -11.28 -5.32 -17.20
C ASP A 78 -9.93 -5.98 -16.88
N GLU A 79 -9.79 -6.45 -15.63
CA GLU A 79 -8.59 -7.09 -15.10
C GLU A 79 -8.11 -8.26 -15.98
N LEU A 80 -9.02 -9.17 -16.35
CA LEU A 80 -8.65 -10.37 -17.10
C LEU A 80 -8.17 -10.00 -18.50
N ARG A 81 -8.80 -9.01 -19.13
CA ARG A 81 -8.39 -8.53 -20.46
C ARG A 81 -7.06 -7.80 -20.40
N LEU A 82 -6.84 -6.98 -19.38
CA LEU A 82 -5.57 -6.30 -19.14
C LEU A 82 -4.44 -7.33 -18.97
N LEU A 83 -4.57 -8.26 -18.03
CA LEU A 83 -3.53 -9.24 -17.72
C LEU A 83 -3.18 -10.11 -18.94
N ARG A 84 -4.20 -10.55 -19.71
CA ARG A 84 -3.97 -11.30 -20.96
C ARG A 84 -3.17 -10.51 -21.99
N ALA A 85 -3.44 -9.21 -22.17
CA ALA A 85 -2.70 -8.39 -23.10
C ALA A 85 -1.23 -8.24 -22.66
N LEU A 86 -0.99 -8.02 -21.35
CA LEU A 86 0.36 -7.91 -20.79
C LEU A 86 1.13 -9.24 -20.89
N ASP A 87 0.47 -10.38 -20.65
CA ASP A 87 1.04 -11.72 -20.75
C ASP A 87 1.72 -11.99 -22.09
N THR A 88 1.10 -11.55 -23.19
CA THR A 88 1.68 -11.73 -24.54
C THR A 88 3.05 -11.09 -24.71
N ARG A 89 3.40 -10.10 -23.87
CA ARG A 89 4.64 -9.33 -23.95
C ARG A 89 5.52 -9.45 -22.70
N ARG A 90 5.14 -10.22 -21.67
CA ARG A 90 5.91 -10.37 -20.42
C ARG A 90 7.33 -10.91 -20.66
N HIS A 91 7.52 -11.74 -21.69
CA HIS A 91 8.84 -12.29 -22.04
C HIS A 91 9.80 -11.26 -22.65
N LEU A 92 9.31 -10.07 -23.01
CA LEU A 92 10.12 -8.98 -23.57
C LEU A 92 10.66 -8.03 -22.48
N LEU A 93 10.27 -8.24 -21.22
CA LEU A 93 10.75 -7.44 -20.11
C LEU A 93 12.23 -7.72 -19.85
N SER A 94 12.99 -6.67 -19.60
CA SER A 94 14.37 -6.79 -19.13
C SER A 94 14.44 -7.37 -17.71
N THR A 95 15.62 -7.83 -17.31
CA THR A 95 15.84 -8.36 -15.96
C THR A 95 15.48 -7.34 -14.87
N GLU A 96 15.87 -6.07 -15.03
CA GLU A 96 15.55 -4.99 -14.08
C GLU A 96 14.03 -4.74 -14.01
N GLU A 97 13.33 -4.81 -15.14
CA GLU A 97 11.88 -4.65 -15.19
C GLU A 97 11.16 -5.82 -14.52
N VAL A 98 11.67 -7.03 -14.67
CA VAL A 98 11.16 -8.22 -13.97
C VAL A 98 11.38 -8.07 -12.47
N GLU A 99 12.56 -7.64 -12.03
CA GLU A 99 12.91 -7.44 -10.62
C GLU A 99 12.01 -6.39 -9.94
N ARG A 100 11.79 -5.23 -10.57
CA ARG A 100 10.91 -4.18 -10.03
C ARG A 100 9.42 -4.52 -10.10
N ASN A 101 9.06 -5.59 -10.83
CA ASN A 101 7.68 -6.08 -10.94
C ASN A 101 7.37 -7.22 -9.95
N ILE A 102 8.26 -7.47 -8.99
CA ILE A 102 8.06 -8.46 -7.92
C ILE A 102 7.79 -7.72 -6.60
N ARG A 103 6.92 -8.28 -5.77
CA ARG A 103 6.71 -7.78 -4.40
C ARG A 103 7.94 -8.09 -3.56
N GLY A 104 8.59 -7.07 -3.01
CA GLY A 104 9.73 -7.22 -2.10
C GLY A 104 9.30 -7.35 -0.63
N PRO A 105 10.19 -7.83 0.25
CA PRO A 105 9.94 -7.91 1.70
C PRO A 105 10.16 -6.58 2.40
N ASP A 106 9.53 -6.42 3.57
CA ASP A 106 9.86 -5.33 4.48
C ASP A 106 11.22 -5.61 5.14
N ARG A 107 11.88 -4.54 5.63
CA ARG A 107 13.20 -4.63 6.25
C ARG A 107 13.23 -3.97 7.61
N LEU A 108 13.85 -4.64 8.57
CA LEU A 108 14.12 -4.11 9.90
C LEU A 108 15.61 -3.75 10.00
N PHE A 109 15.89 -2.50 10.34
CA PHE A 109 17.23 -1.98 10.56
C PHE A 109 17.48 -1.77 12.04
N VAL A 110 18.57 -2.32 12.56
CA VAL A 110 18.93 -2.20 13.96
C VAL A 110 20.39 -1.79 14.12
N LYS A 111 20.64 -0.78 14.95
CA LYS A 111 22.00 -0.36 15.29
C LYS A 111 22.76 -1.48 15.99
N GLU A 112 24.04 -1.64 15.70
CA GLU A 112 24.93 -2.68 16.24
C GLU A 112 24.96 -2.76 17.78
N VAL A 113 24.69 -1.63 18.46
CA VAL A 113 24.68 -1.52 19.92
C VAL A 113 23.37 -2.03 20.56
N HIS A 114 22.34 -2.27 19.77
CA HIS A 114 21.05 -2.70 20.27
C HIS A 114 21.12 -4.18 20.74
N PRO A 115 20.45 -4.57 21.83
CA PRO A 115 20.53 -5.93 22.37
C PRO A 115 20.23 -7.05 21.35
N VAL A 116 19.31 -6.81 20.41
CA VAL A 116 18.94 -7.78 19.37
C VAL A 116 19.99 -7.91 18.26
N ALA A 117 20.94 -6.98 18.11
CA ALA A 117 21.86 -6.97 16.98
C ALA A 117 22.71 -8.25 16.91
N GLY A 118 23.13 -8.78 18.06
CA GLY A 118 23.86 -10.06 18.14
C GLY A 118 23.08 -11.23 17.55
N LEU A 119 21.77 -11.28 17.78
CA LEU A 119 20.87 -12.30 17.20
C LEU A 119 20.79 -12.16 15.69
N LEU A 120 20.61 -10.94 15.18
CA LEU A 120 20.50 -10.68 13.74
C LEU A 120 21.82 -10.99 13.00
N LEU A 121 22.97 -10.73 13.64
CA LEU A 121 24.28 -11.10 13.11
C LEU A 121 24.48 -12.61 13.07
N ALA A 122 24.07 -13.32 14.13
CA ALA A 122 24.14 -14.78 14.17
C ALA A 122 23.28 -15.43 13.08
N LEU A 123 22.11 -14.86 12.79
CA LEU A 123 21.22 -15.30 11.72
C LEU A 123 21.91 -15.25 10.35
N HIS A 124 22.57 -14.14 10.01
CA HIS A 124 23.30 -14.02 8.75
C HIS A 124 24.48 -14.98 8.66
N LYS A 125 25.24 -15.16 9.75
CA LYS A 125 26.35 -16.12 9.79
C LYS A 125 25.86 -17.54 9.49
N HIS A 126 24.77 -17.95 10.13
CA HIS A 126 24.16 -19.26 9.89
C HIS A 126 23.70 -19.44 8.44
N ALA A 127 23.13 -18.40 7.82
CA ALA A 127 22.72 -18.43 6.41
C ALA A 127 23.92 -18.63 5.46
N VAL A 128 25.04 -17.96 5.75
CA VAL A 128 26.29 -18.12 5.01
C VAL A 128 26.87 -19.53 5.19
N ASP A 129 26.85 -20.06 6.41
CA ASP A 129 27.34 -21.42 6.71
C ASP A 129 26.53 -22.49 5.95
N LEU A 130 25.22 -22.28 5.81
CA LEU A 130 24.32 -23.12 5.03
C LEU A 130 24.39 -22.89 3.51
N LYS A 131 25.14 -21.89 3.04
CA LYS A 131 25.26 -21.52 1.62
C LYS A 131 23.90 -21.26 0.95
N LEU A 132 22.99 -20.59 1.67
CA LEU A 132 21.69 -20.22 1.12
C LEU A 132 21.86 -19.21 -0.02
N THR A 133 21.05 -19.35 -1.08
CA THR A 133 21.03 -18.42 -2.22
C THR A 133 19.74 -17.59 -2.23
N PRO A 134 19.75 -16.36 -2.80
CA PRO A 134 18.55 -15.53 -2.95
C PRO A 134 17.36 -16.21 -3.63
N GLU A 135 17.64 -17.11 -4.58
CA GLU A 135 16.67 -17.90 -5.34
C GLU A 135 15.81 -18.82 -4.44
N TYR A 136 16.30 -19.13 -3.24
CA TYR A 136 15.60 -19.94 -2.24
C TYR A 136 14.36 -19.23 -1.69
N PHE A 137 14.35 -17.89 -1.66
CA PHE A 137 13.27 -17.09 -1.10
C PHE A 137 12.35 -16.45 -2.15
N VAL A 138 12.78 -16.40 -3.41
CA VAL A 138 11.98 -15.92 -4.54
C VAL A 138 12.15 -16.90 -5.72
N PRO A 139 11.34 -17.97 -5.81
CA PRO A 139 11.48 -18.92 -6.90
C PRO A 139 11.15 -18.27 -8.25
N PRO A 140 12.03 -18.37 -9.26
CA PRO A 140 11.79 -17.79 -10.56
C PRO A 140 10.58 -18.44 -11.25
N GLY A 141 9.71 -17.61 -11.84
CA GLY A 141 8.68 -18.07 -12.78
C GLY A 141 7.44 -18.72 -12.18
N LYS A 142 7.26 -18.79 -10.86
CA LYS A 142 5.98 -19.18 -10.25
C LYS A 142 5.15 -17.93 -9.94
N HIS A 143 3.88 -17.95 -10.34
CA HIS A 143 2.86 -17.14 -9.69
C HIS A 143 2.91 -17.52 -8.20
N ILE A 144 3.52 -16.67 -7.37
CA ILE A 144 3.46 -16.84 -5.92
C ILE A 144 2.02 -16.49 -5.55
N LYS A 145 1.14 -17.50 -5.55
CA LYS A 145 -0.20 -17.38 -5.01
C LYS A 145 -0.09 -16.81 -3.59
N GLY A 146 -0.76 -15.70 -3.33
CA GLY A 146 -0.80 -15.07 -2.01
C GLY A 146 0.46 -14.29 -1.56
N GLY A 147 1.43 -14.01 -2.44
CA GLY A 147 2.55 -13.11 -2.13
C GLY A 147 3.28 -13.46 -0.83
N LEU A 148 3.55 -14.75 -0.61
CA LEU A 148 4.25 -15.24 0.57
C LEU A 148 5.67 -14.67 0.60
N LEU A 149 5.83 -13.51 1.22
CA LEU A 149 7.12 -12.86 1.48
C LEU A 149 7.86 -13.51 2.64
N VAL A 150 7.22 -14.42 3.38
CA VAL A 150 7.79 -15.00 4.60
C VAL A 150 8.19 -16.44 4.30
N PRO A 151 9.49 -16.76 4.37
CA PRO A 151 9.98 -18.12 4.22
C PRO A 151 9.47 -19.06 5.31
N ASP A 152 9.38 -20.37 5.03
CA ASP A 152 8.99 -21.37 6.02
C ASP A 152 9.99 -21.44 7.20
N ASP A 153 11.26 -21.17 6.94
CA ASP A 153 12.38 -21.16 7.88
C ASP A 153 12.62 -19.80 8.57
N HIS A 154 11.59 -18.95 8.64
CA HIS A 154 11.66 -17.67 9.36
C HIS A 154 11.86 -17.86 10.88
N SER A 155 12.48 -16.86 11.51
CA SER A 155 12.58 -16.73 12.96
C SER A 155 11.48 -15.82 13.51
N VAL A 156 11.06 -16.03 14.77
CA VAL A 156 10.07 -15.19 15.46
C VAL A 156 10.78 -14.23 16.42
N LEU A 157 10.48 -12.94 16.30
CA LEU A 157 11.07 -11.88 17.11
C LEU A 157 10.33 -11.74 18.44
N ASP A 158 11.03 -12.03 19.52
CA ASP A 158 10.51 -11.84 20.88
C ASP A 158 10.42 -10.34 21.21
N SER A 159 9.20 -9.87 21.48
CA SER A 159 8.92 -8.47 21.80
C SER A 159 9.65 -7.95 23.03
N ARG A 160 10.10 -8.84 23.94
CA ARG A 160 10.89 -8.47 25.12
C ARG A 160 12.28 -7.95 24.75
N LEU A 161 12.83 -8.38 23.60
CA LEU A 161 14.16 -7.97 23.14
C LEU A 161 14.15 -6.61 22.40
N THR A 162 12.97 -6.14 22.03
CA THR A 162 12.76 -4.98 21.16
C THR A 162 11.82 -3.94 21.76
N GLN A 163 11.53 -4.06 23.06
CA GLN A 163 10.63 -3.17 23.79
C GLN A 163 9.22 -3.08 23.17
N GLY A 164 8.75 -4.16 22.53
CA GLY A 164 7.37 -4.27 22.05
C GLY A 164 7.22 -4.71 20.59
N ILE A 165 8.29 -4.71 19.78
CA ILE A 165 8.20 -5.14 18.37
C ILE A 165 8.15 -6.66 18.30
N SER A 166 7.05 -7.20 17.82
CA SER A 166 6.90 -8.62 17.50
C SER A 166 6.73 -8.80 16.00
N GLY A 167 7.14 -9.95 15.48
CA GLY A 167 7.04 -10.25 14.06
C GLY A 167 7.90 -11.44 13.69
N ARG A 168 8.04 -11.66 12.39
CA ARG A 168 8.85 -12.72 11.79
C ARG A 168 10.00 -12.09 11.04
N PHE A 169 11.17 -12.71 11.05
CA PHE A 169 12.37 -12.17 10.42
C PHE A 169 13.27 -13.30 9.88
N TRP A 170 14.03 -12.99 8.84
CA TRP A 170 14.94 -13.92 8.15
C TRP A 170 16.09 -13.12 7.50
N PRO A 171 17.22 -13.76 7.14
CA PRO A 171 18.37 -13.04 6.59
C PRO A 171 18.01 -12.43 5.22
N ASP A 172 18.48 -11.20 4.97
CA ASP A 172 18.38 -10.60 3.63
C ASP A 172 19.61 -11.03 2.82
N LEU A 173 19.43 -11.89 1.81
CA LEU A 173 20.53 -12.41 1.01
C LEU A 173 20.86 -11.53 -0.22
N CYS A 174 20.05 -10.51 -0.49
CA CYS A 174 20.20 -9.68 -1.68
C CYS A 174 20.91 -8.37 -1.36
N ILE A 175 20.43 -7.66 -0.34
CA ILE A 175 20.85 -6.28 -0.05
C ILE A 175 20.99 -6.02 1.46
N ALA A 176 21.36 -7.03 2.24
CA ALA A 176 21.67 -6.82 3.64
C ALA A 176 22.75 -5.75 3.83
N HIS A 177 22.56 -4.92 4.85
CA HIS A 177 23.54 -4.00 5.37
C HIS A 177 24.12 -4.57 6.67
N MET A 178 25.44 -4.72 6.71
CA MET A 178 26.16 -5.23 7.86
C MET A 178 27.04 -4.15 8.51
N PRO A 179 27.31 -4.24 9.83
CA PRO A 179 28.24 -3.35 10.50
C PRO A 179 29.65 -3.48 9.89
N GLY A 180 30.32 -2.36 9.66
CA GLY A 180 31.65 -2.33 9.05
C GLY A 180 31.65 -2.04 7.55
N GLU A 181 30.52 -2.23 6.86
CA GLU A 181 30.44 -2.06 5.40
C GLU A 181 30.30 -0.60 4.99
N ARG A 182 30.89 -0.23 3.85
CA ARG A 182 30.67 1.07 3.22
C ARG A 182 29.34 1.05 2.47
N VAL A 183 28.47 2.01 2.72
CA VAL A 183 27.18 2.14 2.01
C VAL A 183 27.26 3.32 1.05
N PRO A 184 27.20 3.09 -0.28
CA PRO A 184 27.17 4.18 -1.24
C PRO A 184 25.89 4.99 -1.10
N SER A 185 25.98 6.29 -1.34
CA SER A 185 24.84 7.19 -1.36
C SER A 185 23.94 6.89 -2.56
N GLY A 186 22.64 6.82 -2.32
CA GLY A 186 21.64 6.75 -3.41
C GLY A 186 21.53 8.05 -4.21
N VAL A 187 22.11 9.15 -3.70
CA VAL A 187 22.18 10.46 -4.37
C VAL A 187 23.59 11.04 -4.22
N PRO A 188 24.61 10.48 -4.91
CA PRO A 188 26.02 10.83 -4.70
C PRO A 188 26.36 12.32 -4.91
N THR A 189 25.57 13.02 -5.72
CA THR A 189 25.73 14.46 -5.97
C THR A 189 25.30 15.33 -4.79
N LEU A 190 24.44 14.82 -3.90
CA LEU A 190 23.85 15.57 -2.79
C LEU A 190 24.33 15.10 -1.42
N LEU A 191 24.57 13.80 -1.26
CA LEU A 191 24.96 13.19 0.00
C LEU A 191 26.19 12.31 -0.18
N PRO A 192 27.18 12.39 0.72
CA PRO A 192 28.34 11.52 0.66
C PRO A 192 27.98 10.08 1.05
N ASP A 193 28.82 9.16 0.62
CA ASP A 193 28.72 7.74 0.99
C ASP A 193 28.94 7.58 2.50
N LEU A 194 28.23 6.64 3.12
CA LEU A 194 28.44 6.29 4.52
C LEU A 194 29.69 5.39 4.59
N PRO A 195 30.80 5.86 5.19
CA PRO A 195 32.06 5.14 5.13
C PRO A 195 32.01 3.81 5.90
N VAL A 196 31.25 3.76 6.99
CA VAL A 196 31.08 2.58 7.84
C VAL A 196 29.65 2.53 8.36
N SER A 197 28.89 1.52 7.93
CA SER A 197 27.60 1.17 8.50
C SER A 197 27.79 0.65 9.93
N ARG A 198 26.87 1.04 10.81
CA ARG A 198 26.77 0.54 12.20
C ARG A 198 25.42 -0.12 12.44
N VAL A 199 24.86 -0.69 11.38
CA VAL A 199 23.50 -1.21 11.35
C VAL A 199 23.54 -2.63 10.79
N VAL A 200 22.68 -3.47 11.33
CA VAL A 200 22.35 -4.79 10.82
C VAL A 200 20.94 -4.69 10.25
N SER A 201 20.72 -5.14 9.02
CA SER A 201 19.38 -5.24 8.44
C SER A 201 18.95 -6.69 8.22
N VAL A 202 17.69 -7.00 8.46
CA VAL A 202 17.06 -8.29 8.12
C VAL A 202 15.77 -8.05 7.36
N CYS A 203 15.29 -9.05 6.63
CA CYS A 203 13.91 -9.04 6.17
C CYS A 203 12.95 -9.23 7.35
N PHE A 204 11.77 -8.63 7.26
CA PHE A 204 10.78 -8.59 8.32
C PHE A 204 9.37 -8.80 7.76
N ALA A 205 8.49 -9.36 8.58
CA ALA A 205 7.07 -9.38 8.35
C ALA A 205 6.31 -9.27 9.67
N ASP A 206 5.15 -8.64 9.61
CA ASP A 206 4.25 -8.53 10.74
C ASP A 206 3.83 -9.91 11.29
N PRO A 207 3.41 -9.96 12.57
CA PRO A 207 2.81 -11.14 13.16
C PRO A 207 1.63 -11.65 12.31
N ALA A 208 1.61 -12.96 12.04
CA ALA A 208 0.49 -13.58 11.37
C ALA A 208 -0.63 -13.92 12.36
N TYR A 209 -1.86 -13.71 11.93
CA TYR A 209 -3.06 -14.13 12.66
C TYR A 209 -3.83 -15.15 11.82
N PRO A 210 -4.57 -16.09 12.45
CA PRO A 210 -5.40 -17.03 11.72
C PRO A 210 -6.41 -16.32 10.81
N ASP A 211 -6.77 -16.96 9.70
CA ASP A 211 -7.83 -16.48 8.84
C ASP A 211 -9.10 -16.25 9.65
N LYS A 212 -9.77 -15.12 9.40
CA LYS A 212 -10.98 -14.67 10.11
C LYS A 212 -10.74 -14.29 11.58
N PHE A 213 -9.49 -14.11 12.02
CA PHE A 213 -9.21 -13.46 13.29
C PHE A 213 -9.79 -12.03 13.30
N VAL A 214 -10.65 -11.75 14.27
CA VAL A 214 -11.29 -10.44 14.42
C VAL A 214 -10.53 -9.65 15.47
N PHE A 215 -9.93 -8.53 15.06
CA PHE A 215 -9.35 -7.58 16.01
C PHE A 215 -10.47 -6.87 16.78
N PRO A 216 -10.62 -7.10 18.09
CA PRO A 216 -11.68 -6.47 18.86
C PRO A 216 -11.43 -4.96 18.96
N SER A 217 -12.43 -4.15 18.64
CA SER A 217 -12.39 -2.71 18.85
C SER A 217 -12.58 -2.34 20.33
N LYS A 218 -11.66 -2.78 21.18
CA LYS A 218 -11.64 -2.50 22.63
C LYS A 218 -10.30 -1.88 23.02
N LEU A 219 -10.32 -1.02 24.04
CA LEU A 219 -9.09 -0.53 24.67
C LEU A 219 -8.33 -1.71 25.28
N LEU A 220 -7.00 -1.66 25.24
CA LEU A 220 -6.17 -2.62 25.95
C LEU A 220 -6.27 -2.38 27.48
N ASP A 221 -6.15 -3.44 28.27
CA ASP A 221 -6.43 -3.41 29.71
C ASP A 221 -5.57 -2.40 30.50
N LYS A 222 -4.39 -2.06 29.99
CA LYS A 222 -3.41 -1.17 30.65
C LYS A 222 -3.33 0.22 30.01
N VAL A 223 -4.33 0.62 29.21
CA VAL A 223 -4.36 1.97 28.63
C VAL A 223 -4.55 3.01 29.73
N SER A 224 -3.56 3.90 29.89
CA SER A 224 -3.71 5.13 30.69
C SER A 224 -4.30 6.22 29.81
N ASN A 225 -5.43 6.81 30.23
CA ASN A 225 -6.01 7.94 29.51
C ASN A 225 -5.11 9.16 29.64
N SER A 226 -4.78 9.78 28.51
CA SER A 226 -4.17 11.12 28.51
C SER A 226 -5.15 12.16 29.04
N SER A 227 -4.64 13.27 29.56
CA SER A 227 -5.44 14.39 30.06
C SER A 227 -6.42 14.83 28.98
N ARG A 228 -7.71 14.90 29.33
CA ARG A 228 -8.75 15.36 28.41
C ARG A 228 -8.48 16.84 28.07
N LEU A 229 -8.25 17.14 26.80
CA LEU A 229 -8.10 18.52 26.29
C LEU A 229 -9.45 19.26 26.17
N ILE A 230 -10.57 18.60 26.50
CA ILE A 230 -11.90 19.21 26.49
C ILE A 230 -12.04 20.06 27.75
N GLY A 231 -11.66 21.34 27.65
CA GLY A 231 -11.93 22.33 28.68
C GLY A 231 -13.43 22.63 28.80
N LEU A 232 -13.83 23.20 29.95
CA LEU A 232 -15.21 23.64 30.25
C LEU A 232 -15.84 24.53 29.16
N PHE A 233 -15.04 25.20 28.32
CA PHE A 233 -15.51 26.03 27.19
C PHE A 233 -15.95 25.25 25.94
N PHE A 234 -15.60 23.96 25.81
CA PHE A 234 -16.05 23.13 24.67
C PHE A 234 -17.42 22.49 24.89
N TRP A 235 -17.89 22.40 26.14
CA TRP A 235 -19.15 21.74 26.48
C TRP A 235 -20.41 22.47 25.96
N PRO A 236 -20.51 23.83 26.03
CA PRO A 236 -21.70 24.54 25.55
C PRO A 236 -21.88 24.51 24.03
N LEU A 237 -20.80 24.28 23.25
CA LEU A 237 -20.91 24.17 21.80
C LEU A 237 -21.57 22.85 21.36
N LEU A 238 -21.31 21.75 22.09
CA LEU A 238 -21.93 20.45 21.84
C LEU A 238 -23.43 20.44 22.20
N LEU A 239 -23.84 21.16 23.24
CA LEU A 239 -25.26 21.30 23.62
C LEU A 239 -26.07 22.17 22.64
N ASN A 240 -25.46 23.19 22.04
CA ASN A 240 -26.14 24.03 21.05
C ASN A 240 -26.35 23.32 19.70
N ILE A 241 -25.48 22.37 19.32
CA ILE A 241 -25.68 21.58 18.09
C ILE A 241 -26.92 20.68 18.22
N THR A 242 -27.17 20.10 19.38
CA THR A 242 -28.39 19.32 19.64
C THR A 242 -29.66 20.18 19.63
N PHE A 243 -29.56 21.46 20.00
CA PHE A 243 -30.69 22.39 20.03
C PHE A 243 -31.03 22.94 18.63
N VAL A 244 -30.02 23.25 17.82
CA VAL A 244 -30.22 23.76 16.43
C VAL A 244 -30.84 22.68 15.53
N ILE A 245 -30.45 21.42 15.68
CA ILE A 245 -31.03 20.30 14.90
C ILE A 245 -32.52 20.10 15.23
N ARG A 246 -32.95 20.35 16.47
CA ARG A 246 -34.35 20.21 16.87
C ARG A 246 -35.25 21.37 16.41
N CYS A 247 -34.70 22.57 16.28
CA CYS A 247 -35.48 23.75 15.85
C CYS A 247 -35.64 23.84 14.32
N HIS A 248 -34.75 23.25 13.51
CA HIS A 248 -34.88 23.30 12.04
C HIS A 248 -35.95 22.35 11.50
N ALA A 249 -36.33 21.31 12.26
CA ALA A 249 -37.37 20.35 11.87
C ALA A 249 -38.82 20.88 12.03
N PHE A 250 -39.03 22.07 12.62
CA PHE A 250 -40.37 22.59 12.95
C PHE A 250 -40.78 23.89 12.23
N ARG A 251 -40.01 24.36 11.24
CA ARG A 251 -40.29 25.65 10.56
C ARG A 251 -40.51 25.60 9.05
N HIS A 252 -40.74 24.42 8.46
CA HIS A 252 -41.22 24.31 7.08
C HIS A 252 -42.70 23.90 7.04
N SER A 253 -43.56 24.78 7.52
CA SER A 253 -44.94 24.89 7.03
C SER A 253 -45.34 26.36 7.15
N TYR A 254 -45.98 26.89 6.12
CA TYR A 254 -46.44 28.28 5.96
C TYR A 254 -45.37 29.31 5.58
N TYR A 255 -45.18 29.54 4.27
CA TYR A 255 -45.65 30.78 3.62
C TYR A 255 -45.44 30.70 2.10
N THR A 256 -46.57 30.75 1.38
CA THR A 256 -46.71 30.96 -0.06
C THR A 256 -46.51 32.44 -0.42
N ASP A 257 -46.05 32.65 -1.66
CA ASP A 257 -46.12 33.87 -2.48
C ASP A 257 -45.50 35.19 -1.97
N ARG A 258 -44.47 35.65 -2.70
CA ARG A 258 -44.60 36.86 -3.55
C ARG A 258 -43.37 37.10 -4.45
N ASN A 259 -43.66 37.38 -5.72
CA ASN A 259 -42.80 38.01 -6.72
C ASN A 259 -42.02 39.22 -6.16
N VAL A 260 -40.73 39.39 -6.50
CA VAL A 260 -40.12 40.70 -6.84
C VAL A 260 -38.89 40.50 -7.76
N THR A 261 -38.80 41.41 -8.72
CA THR A 261 -38.01 41.58 -9.94
C THR A 261 -36.51 41.87 -9.75
N PHE A 262 -35.76 41.58 -10.81
CA PHE A 262 -34.34 41.93 -11.03
C PHE A 262 -34.10 43.44 -11.17
N ILE A 263 -33.05 43.93 -10.51
CA ILE A 263 -32.07 44.91 -11.03
C ILE A 263 -30.69 44.44 -10.56
#